data_AF-A0A1T4X690-F1
#
_entry.id   AF-A0A1T4X690-F1
#
_cell.length_a   1.000
_cell.length_b   1.000
_cell.length_c   1.000
_cell.angle_alpha   90.00
_cell.angle_beta   90.00
_cell.angle_gamma   90.00
#
_symmetry.space_group_name_H-M   'P 1'
#
loop_
_entity.id
_entity.type
_entity.pdbx_description
1 polymer ?
#
loop_
_entity_poly.entity_id
_entity_poly.type
_entity_poly.pdbx_seq_one_letter_code
_entity_poly.pdbx_strand_id
1 'polypeptide(L)' 'MKKILWLVLGIAVGFVVAHQVNQTAEGKKFFSDLDKRTKGFTESIVDGYRERESELRAVLSDTGDALTSNGR' A
#
# COMPACT_ATOMS: atom_id res chain seq x y z
N MET A 1 12.51 24.42 7.81
CA MET A 1 11.25 25.10 7.41
C MET A 1 11.06 25.24 5.88
N LYS A 2 12.02 25.76 5.10
CA LYS A 2 11.86 25.97 3.65
C LYS A 2 11.52 24.72 2.80
N LYS A 3 12.03 23.55 3.19
CA LYS A 3 11.75 22.28 2.46
C LYS A 3 10.29 21.85 2.59
N ILE A 4 9.69 22.03 3.76
CA ILE A 4 8.26 21.78 3.98
C ILE A 4 7.43 22.74 3.13
N LEU A 5 7.80 24.02 3.05
CA LEU A 5 7.10 24.98 2.20
C LEU A 5 7.15 24.58 0.71
N TRP A 6 8.30 24.10 0.23
CA TRP A 6 8.42 23.56 -1.13
C TRP A 6 7.58 22.30 -1.36
N LEU A 7 7.49 21.41 -0.37
CA LEU A 7 6.63 20.24 -0.44
C LEU A 7 5.16 20.63 -0.52
N VAL A 8 4.71 21.53 0.36
CA VAL A 8 3.33 22.02 0.38
C VAL A 8 2.99 22.73 -0.93
N LEU A 9 3.91 23.54 -1.46
CA LEU A 9 3.73 24.19 -2.75
C LEU A 9 3.59 23.17 -3.89
N GLY A 10 4.42 22.13 -3.90
CA GLY A 10 4.32 21.04 -4.88
C GLY A 10 2.99 20.30 -4.78
N ILE A 11 2.52 20.00 -3.57
CA ILE A 11 1.22 19.35 -3.34
C ILE A 11 0.08 20.24 -3.84
N ALA A 12 0.10 21.54 -3.52
CA ALA A 12 -0.93 22.49 -3.96
C ALA A 12 -0.99 22.57 -5.49
N VAL A 13 0.16 22.68 -6.15
CA VAL A 13 0.24 22.70 -7.62
C VAL A 13 -0.29 21.39 -8.21
N GLY A 14 0.13 20.24 -7.67
CA GLY A 14 -0.35 18.92 -8.12
C GLY A 14 -1.86 18.76 -7.96
N PHE A 15 -2.44 19.27 -6.87
CA PHE A 15 -3.88 19.21 -6.63
C PHE A 15 -4.67 20.02 -7.66
N VAL A 16 -4.20 21.22 -8.02
CA VAL A 16 -4.86 22.06 -9.05
C VAL A 16 -4.87 21.35 -10.40
N VAL A 17 -3.73 20.76 -10.79
CA VAL A 17 -3.63 19.99 -12.03
C VAL A 17 -4.57 18.78 -12.00
N ALA A 18 -4.55 18.00 -10.91
CA ALA A 18 -5.43 16.84 -10.76
C ALA A 18 -6.91 17.23 -10.81
N HIS A 19 -7.28 18.36 -10.19
CA HIS A 19 -8.65 18.89 -10.23
C HIS A 19 -9.06 19.23 -11.66
N GLN A 20 -8.18 19.89 -12.42
CA GLN A 20 -8.46 20.25 -13.81
C GLN A 20 -8.59 19.00 -14.70
N VAL A 21 -7.70 18.02 -14.54
CA VAL A 21 -7.79 16.74 -15.26
C VAL A 21 -9.09 16.01 -14.92
N ASN A 22 -9.49 15.94 -13.65
CA ASN A 22 -10.72 15.28 -13.23
C ASN A 22 -12.01 15.94 -13.75
N GLN A 23 -11.96 17.22 -14.12
CA GLN A 23 -13.11 17.88 -14.75
C GLN A 23 -13.35 17.41 -16.19
N THR A 24 -12.34 16.85 -16.87
CA THR A 24 -12.48 16.36 -18.25
C THR A 24 -12.93 14.90 -18.32
N ALA A 25 -13.60 14.52 -19.41
CA ALA A 25 -14.03 13.14 -19.62
C ALA A 25 -12.86 12.15 -19.75
N GLU A 26 -11.76 12.57 -20.37
CA GLU A 26 -10.53 11.77 -20.47
C GLU A 26 -9.84 11.60 -19.13
N GLY A 27 -9.77 12.65 -18.30
CA GLY A 27 -9.16 12.54 -16.99
C GLY A 27 -9.94 11.61 -16.06
N LYS A 28 -11.27 11.65 -16.10
CA LYS A 28 -12.10 10.67 -15.37
C LYS A 28 -11.83 9.23 -15.80
N LYS A 29 -11.66 8.98 -17.10
CA LYS A 29 -11.28 7.65 -17.62
C LYS A 29 -9.89 7.24 -17.12
N PHE A 30 -8.92 8.15 -17.19
CA PHE A 30 -7.57 7.92 -16.69
C PHE A 30 -7.56 7.55 -15.20
N PHE A 31 -8.25 8.32 -14.35
CA PHE A 31 -8.33 8.02 -12.92
C PHE A 31 -9.07 6.72 -12.63
N SER A 32 -10.14 6.41 -13.37
CA SER A 32 -10.84 5.11 -13.28
C SER A 32 -9.91 3.93 -13.62
N ASP A 33 -9.10 4.07 -14.67
CA ASP A 33 -8.17 3.00 -15.06
C ASP A 33 -7.00 2.89 -14.08
N LEU A 34 -6.55 4.01 -13.50
CA LEU A 34 -5.61 4.00 -12.38
C LEU A 34 -6.18 3.28 -11.17
N ASP A 35 -7.42 3.59 -10.75
CA ASP A 35 -8.06 2.99 -9.58
C ASP A 35 -8.11 1.46 -9.71
N LYS A 36 -8.44 0.95 -10.90
CA LYS A 36 -8.42 -0.50 -11.19
C LYS A 36 -7.02 -1.11 -11.02
N ARG A 37 -5.99 -0.45 -11.55
CA ARG A 37 -4.60 -0.91 -11.45
C ARG A 37 -4.10 -0.87 -10.01
N THR A 38 -4.43 0.20 -9.28
CA THR A 38 -4.07 0.38 -7.88
C THR A 38 -4.71 -0.69 -7.01
N LYS A 39 -6.00 -1.01 -7.23
CA LYS A 39 -6.67 -2.10 -6.51
C LYS A 39 -5.97 -3.45 -6.72
N GLY A 40 -5.69 -3.82 -7.96
CA GLY A 40 -4.99 -5.08 -8.25
C GLY A 40 -3.57 -5.13 -7.67
N PHE A 41 -2.88 -4.00 -7.63
CA PHE A 41 -1.56 -3.90 -7.00
C PHE A 41 -1.63 -3.96 -5.46
N THR A 42 -2.61 -3.30 -4.85
CA THR A 42 -2.79 -3.36 -3.39
C THR A 42 -3.17 -4.75 -2.93
N GLU A 43 -4.05 -5.42 -3.66
CA GLU A 43 -4.45 -6.81 -3.38
C GLU A 43 -3.24 -7.76 -3.46
N SER A 44 -2.41 -7.65 -4.49
CA SER A 44 -1.19 -8.47 -4.61
C SER A 44 -0.14 -8.19 -3.54
N ILE A 45 -0.03 -6.93 -3.09
CA ILE A 45 0.82 -6.60 -1.93
C ILE A 45 0.28 -7.22 -0.65
N VAL A 46 -1.01 -7.09 -0.39
CA VAL A 46 -1.65 -7.65 0.82
C VAL A 46 -1.49 -9.17 0.86
N ASP A 47 -1.66 -9.83 -0.28
CA ASP A 47 -1.43 -11.26 -0.41
C ASP A 47 0.03 -11.62 -0.10
N GLY A 48 1.00 -10.88 -0.65
CA GLY A 48 2.42 -11.08 -0.35
C GLY A 48 2.79 -10.88 1.12
N TYR A 49 2.15 -9.95 1.84
CA TYR A 49 2.34 -9.79 3.28
C TYR A 49 1.69 -10.92 4.08
N ARG A 50 0.50 -11.38 3.68
CA ARG A 50 -0.18 -12.53 4.32
C ARG A 50 0.58 -13.84 4.13
N GLU A 51 1.18 -14.06 2.97
CA GLU A 51 2.03 -15.23 2.69
C GLU A 51 3.23 -15.24 3.65
N ARG A 52 3.82 -14.07 3.95
CA ARG A 52 4.92 -13.95 4.90
C ARG A 52 4.49 -14.13 6.36
N GLU A 53 3.30 -13.64 6.73
CA GLU A 53 2.76 -13.88 8.08
C GLU A 53 2.42 -15.35 8.32
N SER A 54 1.96 -16.09 7.31
CA SER A 54 1.65 -17.52 7.44
C SER A 54 2.93 -18.35 7.65
N GLU A 55 4.00 -18.03 6.91
CA GLU A 55 5.33 -18.62 7.09
C GLU A 55 5.90 -18.32 8.49
N LEU A 56 5.86 -17.05 8.93
CA LEU A 56 6.36 -16.65 10.25
C LEU A 56 5.57 -17.31 11.39
N ARG A 57 4.25 -17.43 11.26
CA ARG A 57 3.39 -18.05 12.28
C ARG A 57 3.60 -19.55 12.37
N ALA A 58 3.85 -20.23 11.25
CA ALA A 58 4.17 -21.66 11.23
C ALA A 58 5.52 -21.96 11.88
N VAL A 59 6.55 -21.15 11.59
CA VAL A 59 7.88 -21.27 12.23
C VAL A 59 7.78 -20.98 13.74
N LEU A 60 6.99 -19.99 14.13
CA LEU A 60 6.81 -19.63 15.53
C LEU A 60 6.02 -20.69 16.31
N SER A 61 5.00 -21.33 15.72
CA SER A 61 4.28 -22.44 16.38
C SER A 61 5.15 -23.67 16.54
N ASP A 62 5.92 -24.06 15.52
CA ASP A 62 6.83 -25.20 15.58
C ASP A 62 7.92 -25.00 16.65
N THR A 63 8.47 -23.78 16.73
CA THR A 63 9.41 -23.40 17.79
C THR A 63 8.75 -23.40 19.17
N GLY A 64 7.51 -22.90 19.28
CA GLY A 64 6.74 -22.89 20.53
C GLY A 64 6.45 -24.29 21.05
N ASP A 65 6.11 -25.22 20.16
CA ASP A 65 5.86 -26.64 20.46
C ASP A 65 7.15 -27.38 20.87
N ALA A 66 8.28 -27.05 20.24
CA ALA A 66 9.60 -27.56 20.64
C ALA A 66 10.00 -27.07 22.05
N LEU A 67 9.79 -25.78 22.34
CA LEU A 67 10.12 -25.18 23.63
C LEU A 67 9.24 -25.69 24.78
N THR A 68 7.95 -25.93 24.56
CA THR A 68 7.05 -26.50 25.58
C THR A 68 7.33 -27.98 25.86
N SER A 69 7.79 -28.75 24.86
CA SER A 69 8.12 -30.17 25.05
C SER A 69 9.44 -30.40 25.79
N ASN A 70 10.44 -29.53 25.62
CA ASN A 70 11.76 -29.64 26.27
C ASN A 70 11.75 -29.14 27.74
N GLY A 71 10.65 -28.52 28.19
CA GLY A 71 10.48 -28.01 29.55
C GLY A 71 9.76 -28.97 30.50
N ARG A 72 9.49 -30.23 30.09
CA ARG A 72 8.72 -31.21 30.87
C ARG A 72 9.52 -32.46 31.21
#